data_AF-A0A3E0R243-F1
#
_entry.id   AF-A0A3E0R243-F1
#
_cell.length_a   1.000
_cell.length_b   1.000
_cell.length_c   1.000
_cell.angle_alpha   90.00
_cell.angle_beta   90.00
_cell.angle_gamma   90.00
#
_symmetry.space_group_name_H-M   'P 1'
#
loop_
_entity.id
_entity.type
_entity.pdbx_description
1 polymer ?
#
loop_
_entity_poly.entity_id
_entity_poly.type
_entity_poly.pdbx_seq_one_letter_code
_entity_poly.pdbx_strand_id
1 'polypeptide(L)'
;MNYSVLSNEINNDPLGVGYASMDAYQIRDSINGKTRSSYKVLTSNDLLKWSGINGRYIKVKNAADNTSLSNEIRSAAFAAVVMVERDNTLFDYNDTNSQNIFNVLVSNDIISQEDKNDLISTLTENVSRAQELGLPVLRKKHVERAQNGS
;
A
#
# COMPACT_ATOMS: atom_id res chain seq x y z
N MET A 1 -13.37 -11.72 16.61
CA MET A 1 -14.23 -10.72 15.93
C MET A 1 -14.37 -9.53 16.85
N ASN A 2 -14.08 -8.31 16.40
CA ASN A 2 -14.26 -7.10 17.20
C ASN A 2 -15.62 -6.48 16.87
N TYR A 3 -16.63 -6.80 17.70
CA TYR A 3 -17.99 -6.32 17.49
C TYR A 3 -18.15 -4.81 17.74
N SER A 4 -17.30 -4.19 18.56
CA SER A 4 -17.33 -2.74 18.76
C SER A 4 -16.98 -2.01 17.47
N VAL A 5 -15.92 -2.44 16.78
CA VAL A 5 -15.50 -1.85 15.50
C VAL A 5 -16.55 -2.10 14.42
N LEU A 6 -17.07 -3.33 14.33
CA LEU A 6 -18.09 -3.67 13.35
C LEU A 6 -19.41 -2.90 13.56
N SER A 7 -19.84 -2.75 14.82
CA SER A 7 -21.06 -2.00 15.14
C SER A 7 -20.88 -0.50 14.83
N ASN A 8 -19.71 0.05 15.15
CA ASN A 8 -19.38 1.44 14.82
C ASN A 8 -19.39 1.68 13.30
N GLU A 9 -18.79 0.79 12.51
CA GLU A 9 -18.79 0.87 11.04
C GLU A 9 -20.22 0.85 10.48
N ILE A 10 -21.06 -0.10 10.92
CA ILE A 10 -22.42 -0.27 10.40
C ILE A 10 -23.32 0.90 10.81
N ASN A 11 -23.24 1.35 12.06
CA ASN A 11 -24.19 2.32 12.61
C ASN A 11 -23.82 3.77 12.27
N ASN A 12 -22.52 4.09 12.22
CA ASN A 12 -22.07 5.45 11.94
C ASN A 12 -21.71 5.68 10.47
N ASP A 13 -21.64 4.61 9.67
CA ASP A 13 -21.40 4.63 8.22
C ASP A 13 -20.39 5.71 7.79
N PRO A 14 -19.14 5.65 8.29
CA PRO A 14 -18.17 6.73 8.15
C PRO A 14 -17.81 7.06 6.70
N LEU A 15 -18.17 6.17 5.77
CA LEU A 15 -17.89 6.29 4.34
C LEU A 15 -19.14 6.56 3.50
N GLY A 16 -20.32 6.67 4.13
CA GLY A 16 -21.59 6.94 3.45
C GLY A 16 -21.99 5.84 2.45
N VAL A 17 -21.69 4.58 2.76
CA VAL A 17 -22.01 3.42 1.90
C VAL A 17 -23.52 3.14 1.87
N GLY A 18 -24.25 3.59 2.90
CA GLY A 18 -25.69 3.41 3.04
C GLY A 18 -26.07 2.12 3.78
N TYR A 19 -25.29 1.68 4.77
CA TYR A 19 -25.57 0.42 5.48
C TYR A 19 -26.97 0.35 6.11
N ALA A 20 -27.56 1.49 6.48
CA ALA A 20 -28.90 1.57 7.06
C ALA A 20 -30.01 1.05 6.14
N SER A 21 -29.82 1.08 4.81
CA SER A 21 -30.79 0.56 3.84
C SER A 21 -30.49 -0.87 3.38
N MET A 22 -29.40 -1.46 3.87
CA MET A 22 -28.92 -2.78 3.47
C MET A 22 -29.35 -3.86 4.46
N ASP A 23 -29.66 -5.04 3.96
CA ASP A 23 -29.81 -6.23 4.79
C ASP A 23 -28.45 -6.80 5.25
N ALA A 24 -28.48 -7.77 6.16
CA ALA A 24 -27.26 -8.35 6.73
C ALA A 24 -26.37 -9.08 5.71
N TYR A 25 -26.92 -9.56 4.59
CA TYR A 25 -26.13 -10.14 3.50
C TYR A 25 -25.46 -9.06 2.66
N GLN A 26 -26.20 -8.00 2.32
CA GLN A 26 -25.69 -6.85 1.57
C GLN A 26 -24.56 -6.13 2.33
N ILE A 27 -24.73 -5.90 3.65
CA ILE A 27 -23.68 -5.34 4.50
C ILE A 27 -22.46 -6.25 4.53
N ARG A 28 -22.65 -7.56 4.72
CA ARG A 28 -21.55 -8.55 4.71
C ARG A 28 -20.79 -8.47 3.39
N ASP A 29 -21.49 -8.47 2.26
CA ASP A 29 -20.88 -8.50 0.94
C ASP A 29 -20.17 -7.18 0.61
N SER A 30 -20.76 -6.06 1.01
CA SER A 30 -20.15 -4.74 0.92
C SER A 30 -18.84 -4.65 1.73
N ILE A 31 -18.87 -5.09 3.00
CA ILE A 31 -17.70 -5.01 3.88
C ILE A 31 -16.60 -6.03 3.47
N ASN A 32 -16.98 -7.22 3.00
CA ASN A 32 -16.03 -8.25 2.57
C ASN A 32 -15.52 -8.04 1.13
N GLY A 33 -16.22 -7.25 0.32
CA GLY A 33 -15.87 -6.99 -1.07
C GLY A 33 -14.51 -6.31 -1.20
N LYS A 34 -13.62 -6.87 -2.03
CA LYS A 34 -12.28 -6.29 -2.31
C LYS A 34 -12.37 -5.25 -3.41
N THR A 35 -12.91 -4.08 -3.08
CA THR A 35 -13.16 -2.99 -4.03
C THR A 35 -12.35 -1.73 -3.74
N ARG A 36 -11.57 -1.71 -2.65
CA ARG A 36 -10.85 -0.53 -2.19
C ARG A 36 -9.38 -0.66 -2.50
N SER A 37 -8.82 0.31 -3.22
CA SER A 37 -7.39 0.35 -3.50
C SER A 37 -6.60 0.63 -2.23
N SER A 38 -5.58 -0.17 -1.98
CA SER A 38 -4.58 0.02 -0.93
C SER A 38 -3.20 -0.29 -1.49
N TYR A 39 -2.18 0.06 -0.72
CA TYR A 39 -0.79 -0.20 -1.03
C TYR A 39 -0.24 -1.29 -0.13
N LYS A 40 0.15 -2.41 -0.72
CA LYS A 40 0.86 -3.47 0.00
C LYS A 40 2.32 -3.08 0.20
N VAL A 41 2.92 -3.66 1.23
CA VAL A 41 4.36 -3.60 1.46
C VAL A 41 5.07 -4.51 0.44
N LEU A 42 6.14 -4.02 -0.17
CA LEU A 42 7.00 -4.81 -1.06
C LEU A 42 8.21 -5.35 -0.32
N THR A 43 8.60 -6.58 -0.64
CA THR A 43 9.83 -7.19 -0.14
C THR A 43 11.03 -6.80 -1.02
N SER A 44 12.25 -7.00 -0.53
CA SER A 44 13.47 -6.85 -1.34
C SER A 44 13.43 -7.67 -2.64
N ASN A 45 12.84 -8.87 -2.62
CA ASN A 45 12.65 -9.70 -3.82
C ASN A 45 11.66 -9.08 -4.83
N ASP A 46 10.60 -8.43 -4.36
CA ASP A 46 9.67 -7.73 -5.25
C ASP A 46 10.33 -6.49 -5.87
N LEU A 47 11.09 -5.74 -5.07
CA LEU A 47 11.87 -4.60 -5.54
C LEU A 47 12.98 -5.00 -6.51
N LEU A 48 13.63 -6.16 -6.29
CA LEU A 48 14.61 -6.71 -7.21
C LEU A 48 13.99 -7.03 -8.58
N LYS A 49 12.82 -7.69 -8.60
CA LYS A 49 12.11 -7.98 -9.84
C LYS A 49 11.69 -6.71 -10.57
N TRP A 50 11.15 -5.72 -9.86
CA TRP A 50 10.74 -4.44 -10.43
C TRP A 50 11.93 -3.64 -10.97
N SER A 51 13.04 -3.60 -10.23
CA SER A 51 14.25 -2.82 -10.59
C SER A 51 15.10 -3.49 -11.67
N GLY A 52 14.97 -4.81 -11.85
CA GLY A 52 15.65 -5.57 -12.90
C GLY A 52 15.15 -5.26 -14.33
N ILE A 53 14.05 -4.53 -14.47
CA ILE A 53 13.45 -4.12 -15.76
C ILE A 53 13.79 -2.65 -16.05
N ASN A 54 13.83 -2.26 -17.33
CA ASN A 54 14.05 -0.87 -17.79
C ASN A 54 15.37 -0.24 -17.31
N GLY A 55 16.34 -1.06 -16.91
CA GLY A 55 17.64 -0.64 -16.40
C GLY A 55 17.60 0.11 -15.07
N ARG A 56 16.46 0.11 -14.36
CA ARG A 56 16.22 0.91 -13.14
C ARG A 56 17.30 0.68 -12.09
N TYR A 57 17.64 -0.58 -11.83
CA TYR A 57 18.68 -0.95 -10.88
C TYR A 57 20.02 -0.28 -11.19
N ILE A 58 20.48 -0.38 -12.44
CA ILE A 58 21.76 0.19 -12.87
C ILE A 58 21.72 1.72 -12.85
N LYS A 59 20.60 2.33 -13.25
CA LYS A 59 20.42 3.79 -13.17
C LYS A 59 20.59 4.30 -11.73
N VAL A 60 19.89 3.68 -10.78
CA VAL A 60 19.94 4.06 -9.36
C VAL A 60 21.32 3.78 -8.77
N LYS A 61 21.93 2.63 -9.08
CA LYS A 61 23.29 2.31 -8.62
C LYS A 61 24.32 3.32 -9.12
N ASN A 62 24.31 3.65 -10.41
CA ASN A 62 25.20 4.65 -10.98
C ASN A 62 24.99 6.03 -10.34
N ALA A 63 23.75 6.41 -10.01
CA ALA A 63 23.46 7.66 -9.33
C ALA A 63 24.00 7.71 -7.89
N ALA A 64 23.96 6.59 -7.17
CA ALA A 64 24.54 6.49 -5.82
C ALA A 64 26.06 6.70 -5.84
N ASP A 65 26.74 6.11 -6.83
CA ASP A 65 28.19 6.16 -6.98
C ASP A 65 28.70 7.45 -7.65
N ASN A 66 27.80 8.23 -8.27
CA ASN A 66 28.18 9.43 -9.01
C ASN A 66 28.51 10.61 -8.08
N THR A 67 29.79 10.89 -7.90
CA THR A 67 30.29 11.98 -7.04
C THR A 67 30.01 13.39 -7.54
N SER A 68 29.52 13.57 -8.77
CA SER A 68 29.10 14.88 -9.27
C SER A 68 27.67 15.28 -8.85
N LEU A 69 26.86 14.31 -8.42
CA LEU A 69 25.52 14.58 -7.88
C LEU A 69 25.59 15.06 -6.43
N SER A 70 24.56 15.78 -5.99
CA SER A 70 24.46 16.22 -4.60
C SER A 70 24.36 15.03 -3.64
N ASN A 71 24.78 15.23 -2.38
CA ASN A 71 24.68 14.20 -1.35
C ASN A 71 23.23 13.74 -1.12
N GLU A 72 22.24 14.61 -1.34
CA GLU A 72 20.82 14.27 -1.23
C GLU A 72 20.41 13.22 -2.28
N ILE A 73 20.72 13.47 -3.56
CA ILE A 73 20.39 12.55 -4.66
C ILE A 73 21.13 11.23 -4.46
N ARG A 74 22.42 11.30 -4.13
CA ARG A 74 23.25 10.11 -3.88
C ARG A 74 22.73 9.29 -2.70
N SER A 75 22.27 9.94 -1.63
CA SER A 75 21.71 9.25 -0.45
C SER A 75 20.39 8.57 -0.77
N ALA A 76 19.49 9.23 -1.52
CA ALA A 76 18.24 8.62 -1.97
C ALA A 76 18.51 7.41 -2.88
N ALA A 77 19.44 7.55 -3.83
CA ALA A 77 19.84 6.46 -4.71
C ALA A 77 20.47 5.29 -3.95
N PHE A 78 21.38 5.59 -3.01
CA PHE A 78 22.00 4.57 -2.17
C PHE A 78 20.97 3.84 -1.31
N ALA A 79 20.02 4.56 -0.70
CA ALA A 79 18.94 3.94 0.06
C ALA A 79 18.10 3.00 -0.79
N ALA A 80 17.74 3.40 -2.02
CA ALA A 80 17.00 2.55 -2.95
C ALA A 80 17.80 1.29 -3.38
N VAL A 81 19.12 1.39 -3.57
CA VAL A 81 19.97 0.21 -3.81
C VAL A 81 19.95 -0.73 -2.60
N VAL A 82 20.15 -0.20 -1.39
CA VAL A 82 20.17 -1.00 -0.16
C VAL A 82 18.81 -1.69 0.08
N MET A 83 17.69 -1.03 -0.26
CA MET A 83 16.37 -1.65 -0.17
C MET A 83 16.21 -2.88 -1.08
N VAL A 84 16.88 -2.87 -2.23
CA VAL A 84 16.89 -4.00 -3.18
C VAL A 84 17.88 -5.08 -2.71
N GLU A 85 19.09 -4.70 -2.33
CA GLU A 85 20.19 -5.64 -2.04
C GLU A 85 20.09 -6.30 -0.66
N ARG A 86 19.52 -5.63 0.35
CA ARG A 86 19.47 -6.16 1.71
C ARG A 86 18.27 -7.09 1.89
N ASP A 87 18.54 -8.28 2.39
CA ASP A 87 17.50 -9.24 2.75
C ASP A 87 16.56 -8.69 3.82
N ASN A 88 15.29 -9.10 3.73
CA ASN A 88 14.21 -8.71 4.65
C ASN A 88 13.96 -7.21 4.75
N THR A 89 14.37 -6.43 3.74
CA THR A 89 13.95 -5.03 3.66
C THR A 89 12.51 -4.97 3.17
N LEU A 90 11.73 -4.10 3.82
CA LEU A 90 10.34 -3.85 3.51
C LEU A 90 10.20 -2.42 3.01
N PHE A 91 9.53 -2.25 1.88
CA PHE A 91 9.17 -0.95 1.34
C PHE A 91 7.68 -0.72 1.51
N ASP A 92 7.33 0.27 2.33
CA ASP A 92 5.95 0.68 2.58
C ASP A 92 5.70 2.05 1.93
N TYR A 93 4.91 2.07 0.86
CA TYR A 93 4.58 3.31 0.18
C TYR A 93 3.64 4.21 0.99
N ASN A 94 3.01 3.71 2.06
CA ASN A 94 2.22 4.55 2.97
C ASN A 94 3.11 5.44 3.85
N ASP A 95 4.40 5.10 4.02
CA ASP A 95 5.37 5.95 4.70
C ASP A 95 5.85 7.09 3.78
N THR A 96 5.68 8.33 4.25
CA THR A 96 6.07 9.54 3.52
C THR A 96 7.56 9.58 3.20
N ASN A 97 8.43 9.06 4.08
CA ASN A 97 9.86 9.02 3.81
C ASN A 97 10.20 8.07 2.66
N SER A 98 9.55 6.90 2.64
CA SER A 98 9.66 5.94 1.54
C SER A 98 9.20 6.53 0.20
N GLN A 99 8.11 7.31 0.18
CA GLN A 99 7.69 8.04 -1.03
C GLN A 99 8.72 9.09 -1.46
N ASN A 100 9.30 9.82 -0.51
CA ASN A 100 10.26 10.89 -0.78
C ASN A 100 11.53 10.39 -1.45
N ILE A 101 12.01 9.18 -1.11
CA ILE A 101 13.15 8.57 -1.79
C ILE A 101 12.87 8.50 -3.30
N PHE A 102 11.72 7.94 -3.71
CA PHE A 102 11.37 7.83 -5.13
C PHE A 102 11.04 9.18 -5.78
N ASN A 103 10.48 10.13 -5.02
CA ASN A 103 10.28 11.50 -5.51
C ASN A 103 11.62 12.16 -5.89
N VAL A 104 12.65 12.06 -5.05
CA VAL A 104 13.98 12.60 -5.34
C VAL A 104 14.56 11.96 -6.59
N LEU A 105 14.43 10.64 -6.76
CA LEU A 105 14.95 9.95 -7.95
C LEU A 105 14.25 10.38 -9.25
N VAL A 106 12.92 10.60 -9.21
CA VAL A 106 12.16 11.06 -10.37
C VAL A 106 12.45 12.53 -10.69
N SER A 107 12.43 13.41 -9.68
CA SER A 107 12.64 14.86 -9.88
C SER A 107 14.05 15.21 -10.36
N ASN A 108 14.99 14.27 -10.28
CA ASN A 108 16.36 14.42 -10.76
C ASN A 108 16.68 13.48 -11.95
N ASP A 109 15.65 12.99 -12.64
CA ASP A 109 15.77 12.17 -13.85
C ASP A 109 16.62 10.89 -13.71
N ILE A 110 16.78 10.38 -12.49
CA ILE A 110 17.48 9.11 -12.25
C ILE A 110 16.61 7.94 -12.71
N ILE A 111 15.31 8.00 -12.44
CA ILE A 111 14.29 7.12 -12.99
C ILE A 111 13.16 7.97 -13.56
N SER A 112 12.36 7.44 -14.48
CA SER A 112 11.25 8.20 -15.05
C SER A 112 10.03 8.25 -14.12
N GLN A 113 9.12 9.18 -14.36
CA GLN A 113 7.80 9.16 -13.71
C GLN A 113 7.03 7.87 -14.05
N GLU A 114 7.24 7.31 -15.23
CA GLU A 114 6.63 6.06 -15.66
C GLU A 114 7.18 4.86 -14.85
N ASP A 115 8.48 4.84 -14.55
CA ASP A 115 9.08 3.85 -13.66
C ASP A 115 8.42 3.89 -12.26
N LYS A 116 8.19 5.09 -11.72
CA LYS A 116 7.49 5.25 -10.44
C LYS A 116 6.03 4.80 -10.53
N ASN A 117 5.34 5.08 -11.62
CA ASN A 117 3.96 4.62 -11.82
C ASN A 117 3.88 3.08 -11.89
N ASP A 118 4.86 2.42 -12.52
CA ASP A 118 4.98 0.96 -12.53
C ASP A 118 5.20 0.39 -11.13
N LEU A 119 5.99 1.08 -10.29
CA LEU A 119 6.17 0.69 -8.90
C LEU A 119 4.84 0.77 -8.15
N ILE A 120 4.12 1.90 -8.30
CA ILE A 120 2.80 2.13 -7.68
C ILE A 120 1.79 1.08 -8.15
N SER A 121 1.82 0.71 -9.43
CA SER A 121 0.99 -0.38 -9.96
C SER A 121 1.32 -1.71 -9.29
N THR A 122 2.61 -2.02 -9.12
CA THR A 122 3.08 -3.26 -8.47
C THR A 122 2.62 -3.40 -7.02
N LEU A 123 2.54 -2.29 -6.29
CA LEU A 123 2.11 -2.22 -4.90
C LEU A 123 0.59 -2.04 -4.72
N THR A 124 -0.14 -1.65 -5.77
CA THR A 124 -1.60 -1.45 -5.65
C THR A 124 -2.29 -2.80 -5.57
N GLU A 125 -3.11 -2.96 -4.53
CA GLU A 125 -3.99 -4.11 -4.37
C GLU A 125 -5.40 -3.67 -3.98
N ASN A 126 -6.37 -4.54 -4.25
CA ASN A 126 -7.73 -4.34 -3.77
C ASN A 126 -7.92 -5.07 -2.44
N VAL A 127 -8.26 -4.31 -1.41
CA VAL A 127 -8.58 -4.80 -0.07
C VAL A 127 -10.07 -4.61 0.23
N SER A 128 -10.57 -5.39 1.18
CA SER A 128 -11.92 -5.23 1.69
C SER A 128 -11.96 -4.23 2.85
N ARG A 129 -13.15 -3.66 3.10
CA ARG A 129 -13.38 -2.82 4.28
C ARG A 129 -13.13 -3.60 5.57
N ALA A 130 -13.42 -4.91 5.59
CA ALA A 130 -13.06 -5.79 6.70
C ALA A 130 -11.54 -5.76 6.99
N GLN A 131 -10.70 -5.83 5.95
CA GLN A 131 -9.25 -5.80 6.11
C GLN A 131 -8.76 -4.45 6.63
N GLU A 132 -9.28 -3.33 6.11
CA GLU A 132 -8.95 -1.98 6.60
C GLU A 132 -9.28 -1.81 8.08
N LEU A 133 -10.38 -2.41 8.55
CA LEU A 133 -10.83 -2.37 9.94
C LEU A 133 -10.13 -3.39 10.85
N GLY A 134 -9.20 -4.20 10.32
CA GLY A 134 -8.57 -5.28 11.07
C GLY A 134 -9.52 -6.40 11.49
N LEU A 135 -10.63 -6.57 10.75
CA LEU A 135 -11.66 -7.58 11.02
C LEU A 135 -11.42 -8.86 10.19
N PRO A 136 -11.70 -10.05 10.74
CA PRO A 136 -11.75 -11.26 9.94
C PRO A 136 -12.95 -11.21 8.99
N VAL A 137 -12.95 -12.06 7.95
CA VAL A 137 -14.07 -12.18 6.99
C VAL A 137 -15.42 -12.31 7.72
N LEU A 138 -16.35 -11.43 7.38
CA LEU A 138 -17.66 -11.37 8.02
C LEU A 138 -18.54 -12.53 7.54
N ARG A 139 -19.34 -13.07 8.45
CA ARG A 139 -20.49 -13.92 8.15
C ARG A 139 -21.75 -13.13 8.49
N LYS A 140 -22.90 -13.49 7.91
CA LYS A 140 -24.19 -12.85 8.19
C LYS A 140 -24.44 -12.68 9.70
N LYS A 141 -24.22 -13.73 10.50
CA LYS A 141 -24.36 -13.70 11.96
C LYS A 141 -23.51 -12.64 12.68
N HIS A 142 -22.39 -12.23 12.09
CA HIS A 142 -21.55 -11.18 12.68
C HIS A 142 -22.20 -9.80 12.51
N VAL A 143 -22.81 -9.57 11.35
CA VAL A 143 -23.55 -8.34 11.04
C VAL A 143 -24.79 -8.24 11.92
N GLU A 144 -25.61 -9.30 11.98
CA GLU A 144 -26.83 -9.32 12.82
C GLU A 144 -26.50 -9.04 14.29
N ARG A 145 -25.42 -9.63 14.81
CA ARG A 145 -24.99 -9.37 16.19
C ARG A 145 -24.50 -7.93 16.41
N ALA A 146 -23.81 -7.35 15.43
CA ALA A 146 -23.36 -5.96 15.53
C ALA A 146 -24.53 -4.96 15.48
N GLN A 147 -25.57 -5.26 14.67
CA GLN A 147 -26.77 -4.44 14.59
C GLN A 147 -27.63 -4.48 15.86
N ASN A 148 -27.70 -5.64 16.53
CA ASN A 148 -28.56 -5.84 17.71
C ASN A 148 -27.97 -5.33 19.03
N GLY A 149 -26.77 -4.75 19.03
CA GLY A 149 -26.05 -4.37 20.24
C GLY A 149 -25.32 -5.56 20.88
N SER A 150 -24.12 -5.30 21.43
CA SER A 150 -23.26 -6.31 22.05
C SER A 150 -23.76 -6.78 23.40
#